data_AF-A0A1G2ZIG0-F1
#
_entry.id   AF-A0A1G2ZIG0-F1
#
_cell.length_a   1.000
_cell.length_b   1.000
_cell.length_c   1.000
_cell.angle_alpha   90.00
_cell.angle_beta   90.00
_cell.angle_gamma   90.00
#
_symmetry.space_group_name_H-M   'P 1'
#
loop_
_entity.id
_entity.type
_entity.pdbx_description
1 polymer ?
#
loop_
_entity_poly.entity_id
_entity_poly.type
_entity_poly.pdbx_seq_one_letter_code
_entity_poly.pdbx_strand_id
1 'polypeptide(L)'
;MWLEDIAQLPNPSLRVTETIWCIVKHLDVNNFVAEMPGANIRAAGDSLSEAKENLADIIAGTYWLFDSLPPESLGPEPTRQLSILKRHLSE
;
A
#
# COMPACT_ATOMS: atom_id res chain seq x y z
N MET A 1 0.45 11.55 -14.63
CA MET A 1 1.06 10.82 -13.49
C MET A 1 1.12 11.80 -12.35
N TRP A 2 0.61 11.40 -11.19
CA TRP A 2 0.53 12.23 -9.99
C TRP A 2 1.30 11.56 -8.86
N LEU A 3 1.96 12.37 -8.05
CA LEU A 3 2.52 11.95 -6.77
C LEU A 3 1.50 12.29 -5.70
N GLU A 4 1.07 11.29 -4.96
CA GLU A 4 -0.01 11.38 -3.98
C GLU A 4 0.47 10.79 -2.66
N ASP A 5 -0.12 11.25 -1.56
CA ASP A 5 0.10 10.69 -0.23
C ASP A 5 -1.08 9.80 0.20
N ILE A 6 -0.75 8.78 1.01
CA ILE A 6 -1.70 8.00 1.80
C ILE A 6 -1.43 8.36 3.26
N ALA A 7 -2.25 9.28 3.79
CA ALA A 7 -2.15 9.74 5.17
C ALA A 7 -2.91 8.84 6.16
N GLN A 8 -3.87 8.05 5.67
CA GLN A 8 -4.74 7.23 6.50
C GLN A 8 -4.94 5.86 5.85
N LEU A 9 -5.05 4.85 6.70
CA LEU A 9 -5.43 3.50 6.31
C LEU A 9 -6.87 3.22 6.79
N PRO A 10 -7.60 2.33 6.10
CA PRO A 10 -8.97 1.97 6.47
C PRO A 10 -9.05 1.21 7.81
N ASN A 11 -7.94 0.61 8.25
CA ASN A 11 -7.86 -0.07 9.54
C ASN A 11 -7.39 0.92 10.65
N PRO A 12 -8.23 1.23 11.67
CA PRO A 12 -7.87 2.16 12.74
C PRO A 12 -6.78 1.64 13.68
N SER A 13 -6.50 0.33 13.67
CA SER A 13 -5.41 -0.29 14.42
C SER A 13 -4.06 -0.18 13.72
N LEU A 14 -4.00 0.39 12.50
CA LEU A 14 -2.74 0.72 11.84
C LEU A 14 -2.65 2.23 11.63
N ARG A 15 -1.56 2.81 12.12
CA ARG A 15 -1.28 4.24 11.99
C ARG A 15 -0.14 4.44 11.00
N VAL A 16 -0.31 5.43 10.12
CA VAL A 16 0.76 5.92 9.26
C VAL A 16 1.66 6.82 10.10
N THR A 17 2.86 6.34 10.42
CA THR A 17 3.88 7.06 11.19
C THR A 17 4.78 7.93 10.30
N GLU A 18 5.02 7.46 9.09
CA GLU A 18 5.75 8.19 8.05
C GLU A 18 4.90 8.21 6.77
N THR A 19 4.84 9.36 6.11
CA THR A 19 4.05 9.55 4.88
C THR A 19 4.33 8.44 3.87
N ILE A 20 3.27 7.76 3.44
CA ILE A 20 3.34 6.79 2.35
C ILE A 20 3.10 7.53 1.04
N TRP A 21 4.13 7.58 0.21
CA TRP A 21 4.03 8.16 -1.12
C TRP A 21 3.61 7.09 -2.13
N CYS A 22 2.62 7.44 -2.95
CA CYS A 22 2.18 6.62 -4.07
C CYS A 22 2.18 7.41 -5.38
N ILE A 23 2.34 6.68 -6.48
CA ILE A 23 2.27 7.21 -7.83
C ILE A 23 0.94 6.78 -8.43
N VAL A 24 0.13 7.73 -8.88
CA VAL A 24 -1.12 7.44 -9.59
C VAL A 24 -0.94 7.71 -11.08
N LYS A 25 -1.33 6.75 -11.91
CA LYS A 25 -1.30 6.82 -13.38
C LYS A 25 -2.72 6.66 -13.90
N HIS A 26 -3.13 7.56 -14.79
CA HIS A 26 -4.37 7.41 -15.56
C HIS A 26 -4.01 6.67 -16.85
N LEU A 27 -4.57 5.47 -17.04
CA LEU A 27 -4.25 4.59 -18.16
C LEU A 27 -5.24 4.75 -19.32
N ASP A 28 -6.52 4.91 -19.00
CA ASP A 28 -7.62 5.11 -19.97
C ASP A 28 -8.86 5.67 -19.24
N VAL A 29 -9.97 5.89 -19.96
CA VAL A 29 -11.26 6.31 -19.41
C VAL A 29 -11.67 5.42 -18.23
N ASN A 30 -11.81 6.04 -17.06
CA ASN A 30 -12.12 5.37 -15.79
C ASN A 30 -11.13 4.25 -15.44
N ASN A 31 -9.85 4.45 -15.71
CA ASN A 31 -8.81 3.48 -15.32
C ASN A 31 -7.61 4.21 -14.72
N PHE A 32 -7.54 4.17 -13.40
CA PHE A 32 -6.44 4.70 -12.61
C PHE A 32 -5.71 3.56 -11.91
N VAL A 33 -4.39 3.63 -11.88
CA VAL A 33 -3.54 2.71 -11.12
C VAL A 33 -2.70 3.51 -10.13
N ALA A 34 -2.88 3.23 -8.85
CA ALA A 34 -2.05 3.73 -7.78
C ALA A 34 -1.00 2.68 -7.41
N GLU A 35 0.23 3.11 -7.19
CA GLU A 35 1.38 2.24 -6.92
C GLU A 35 2.19 2.80 -5.76
N MET A 36 2.56 1.96 -4.79
CA MET A 36 3.62 2.23 -3.81
C MET A 36 4.89 1.52 -4.30
N PRO A 37 5.78 2.20 -5.07
CA PRO A 37 6.84 1.51 -5.81
C PRO A 37 7.84 0.83 -4.87
N GLY A 38 8.12 1.45 -3.71
CA GLY A 38 9.01 0.89 -2.70
C GLY A 38 8.61 -0.52 -2.30
N ALA A 39 7.32 -0.74 -2.02
CA ALA A 39 6.78 -2.04 -1.63
C ALA A 39 6.29 -2.89 -2.81
N ASN A 40 6.36 -2.41 -4.06
CA ASN A 40 5.80 -3.11 -5.23
C ASN A 40 4.32 -3.50 -5.03
N ILE A 41 3.54 -2.60 -4.41
CA ILE A 41 2.09 -2.77 -4.18
C ILE A 41 1.36 -1.84 -5.14
N ARG A 42 0.30 -2.33 -5.78
CA ARG A 42 -0.51 -1.55 -6.70
C ARG A 42 -1.99 -1.88 -6.55
N ALA A 43 -2.82 -0.90 -6.82
CA ALA A 43 -4.27 -1.05 -6.89
C ALA A 43 -4.81 -0.25 -8.08
N ALA A 44 -5.92 -0.70 -8.64
CA ALA A 44 -6.64 0.01 -9.68
C ALA A 44 -7.95 0.60 -9.12
N GLY A 45 -8.51 1.59 -9.81
CA GLY A 45 -9.83 2.14 -9.53
C GLY A 45 -10.36 2.94 -10.70
N ASP A 46 -11.66 3.21 -10.72
CA ASP A 46 -12.33 3.94 -11.80
C ASP A 46 -12.10 5.46 -11.68
N SER A 47 -11.62 5.90 -10.51
CA SER A 47 -11.21 7.27 -10.24
C SER A 47 -9.87 7.34 -9.51
N LEU A 48 -9.28 8.54 -9.46
CA LEU A 48 -8.08 8.80 -8.66
C LEU A 48 -8.29 8.46 -7.18
N SER A 49 -9.44 8.85 -6.60
CA SER A 49 -9.75 8.59 -5.19
C SER A 49 -9.85 7.09 -4.92
N GLU A 50 -10.61 6.39 -5.76
CA GLU A 50 -10.83 4.95 -5.61
C GLU A 50 -9.52 4.15 -5.76
N ALA A 51 -8.65 4.51 -6.72
CA ALA A 51 -7.36 3.86 -6.85
C ALA A 51 -6.48 4.05 -5.59
N LYS A 52 -6.54 5.23 -4.95
CA LYS A 52 -5.84 5.51 -3.68
C LYS A 52 -6.43 4.74 -2.51
N GLU A 53 -7.76 4.72 -2.39
CA GLU A 53 -8.49 3.99 -1.35
C GLU A 53 -8.20 2.49 -1.44
N ASN A 54 -8.33 1.91 -2.64
CA ASN A 54 -8.00 0.51 -2.90
C ASN A 54 -6.51 0.21 -2.61
N LEU A 55 -5.60 1.15 -2.88
CA LEU A 55 -4.19 0.98 -2.53
C LEU A 55 -3.98 0.97 -1.00
N ALA A 56 -4.68 1.83 -0.26
CA ALA A 56 -4.62 1.85 1.19
C ALA A 56 -5.17 0.55 1.80
N ASP A 57 -6.26 0.00 1.26
CA ASP A 57 -6.79 -1.32 1.63
C ASP A 57 -5.76 -2.43 1.41
N ILE A 58 -5.15 -2.49 0.22
CA ILE A 58 -4.16 -3.52 -0.09
C ILE A 58 -2.92 -3.36 0.80
N ILE A 59 -2.46 -2.13 1.08
CA ILE A 59 -1.34 -1.89 2.00
C ILE A 59 -1.63 -2.45 3.39
N ALA A 60 -2.80 -2.11 3.96
CA ALA A 60 -3.21 -2.59 5.28
C ALA A 60 -3.33 -4.12 5.29
N GLY A 61 -4.00 -4.71 4.29
CA GLY A 61 -4.15 -6.16 4.18
C GLY A 61 -2.81 -6.88 4.00
N THR A 62 -1.89 -6.31 3.20
CA THR A 62 -0.55 -6.87 2.98
C THR A 62 0.28 -6.85 4.26
N TYR A 63 0.25 -5.74 5.02
CA TYR A 63 0.93 -5.65 6.31
C TYR A 63 0.45 -6.77 7.24
N TRP A 64 -0.86 -6.87 7.46
CA TRP A 64 -1.43 -7.86 8.39
C TRP A 64 -1.16 -9.30 7.97
N LEU A 65 -1.32 -9.59 6.67
CA LEU A 65 -1.02 -10.91 6.15
C LEU A 65 0.43 -11.31 6.44
N PHE A 66 1.39 -10.44 6.12
CA PHE A 66 2.79 -10.79 6.30
C PHE A 66 3.24 -10.75 7.76
N ASP A 67 2.74 -9.82 8.57
CA ASP A 67 3.10 -9.73 9.99
C ASP A 67 2.55 -10.90 10.82
N SER A 68 1.40 -11.47 10.40
CA SER A 68 0.82 -12.65 11.04
C SER A 68 1.54 -13.97 10.75
N LEU A 69 2.45 -14.00 9.76
CA LEU A 69 3.16 -15.21 9.35
C LEU A 69 4.52 -15.31 10.05
N PRO A 70 4.97 -16.53 10.43
CA PRO A 70 6.33 -16.73 10.92
C PRO A 70 7.37 -16.28 9.86
N PRO A 71 8.47 -15.63 10.26
CA PRO A 71 9.49 -15.13 9.33
C PRO A 71 10.03 -16.20 8.36
N GLU A 72 10.18 -17.44 8.82
CA GLU A 72 10.61 -18.59 8.02
C GLU A 72 9.62 -19.01 6.93
N SER A 73 8.35 -18.59 7.05
CA SER A 73 7.30 -18.86 6.06
C SER A 73 7.20 -17.75 5.00
N LEU A 74 7.79 -16.58 5.25
CA LEU A 74 7.84 -15.49 4.29
C LEU A 74 8.97 -15.72 3.29
N GLY A 75 8.62 -15.71 2.00
CA GLY A 75 9.62 -15.65 0.94
C GLY A 75 10.43 -14.34 0.97
N PRO A 76 11.49 -14.22 0.16
CA PRO A 76 12.33 -13.03 0.12
C PRO A 76 11.56 -11.74 -0.20
N GLU A 77 10.61 -11.79 -1.14
CA GLU A 77 9.84 -10.61 -1.54
C GLU A 77 8.82 -10.18 -0.47
N PRO A 78 7.94 -11.05 0.06
CA PRO A 78 7.08 -10.69 1.19
C PRO A 78 7.84 -10.13 2.40
N THR A 79 9.01 -10.71 2.71
CA THR A 79 9.89 -10.20 3.78
C THR A 79 10.35 -8.77 3.50
N ARG A 80 10.79 -8.51 2.26
CA ARG A 80 11.19 -7.18 1.82
C ARG A 80 10.02 -6.19 1.90
N GLN A 81 8.85 -6.57 1.41
CA GLN A 81 7.63 -5.76 1.45
C GLN A 81 7.25 -5.41 2.90
N LEU A 82 7.19 -6.40 3.80
CA LEU A 82 6.90 -6.17 5.22
C LEU A 82 7.92 -5.23 5.87
N SER A 83 9.22 -5.37 5.55
CA SER A 83 10.27 -4.50 6.09
C SER A 83 10.10 -3.03 5.68
N ILE A 84 9.53 -2.77 4.50
CA ILE A 84 9.22 -1.42 4.03
C ILE A 84 7.96 -0.91 4.71
N LEU A 85 6.91 -1.73 4.77
CA LEU A 85 5.65 -1.34 5.42
C LEU A 85 5.86 -0.99 6.89
N LYS A 86 6.70 -1.74 7.62
CA LYS A 86 7.08 -1.47 9.03
C LYS A 86 7.84 -0.15 9.26
N ARG A 87 8.35 0.52 8.20
CA ARG A 87 8.92 1.87 8.32
C ARG A 87 7.85 2.95 8.35
N HIS A 88 6.74 2.68 7.68
CA HIS A 88 5.65 3.64 7.51
C HIS A 88 4.48 3.40 8.46
N LEU A 89 4.37 2.20 9.01
CA LEU A 89 3.22 1.74 9.77
C LEU A 89 3.60 1.33 11.20
N SER A 90 2.72 1.68 12.14
CA SER A 90 2.73 1.15 13.51
C SER A 90 1.34 0.71 13.94
N GLU A 91 1.28 -0.22 14.88
CA GLU A 91 0.05 -0.63 15.57
C GLU A 91 -0.29 0.30 16.76
#